data_AF-A0A7Y6QD08-F1
#
_entry.id   AF-A0A7Y6QD08-F1
#
_cell.length_a   1.000
_cell.length_b   1.000
_cell.length_c   1.000
_cell.angle_alpha   90.00
_cell.angle_beta   90.00
_cell.angle_gamma   90.00
#
_symmetry.space_group_name_H-M   'P 1'
#
loop_
_entity.id
_entity.type
_entity.pdbx_description
1 polymer ?
#
loop_
_entity_poly.entity_id
_entity_poly.type
_entity_poly.pdbx_seq_one_letter_code
_entity_poly.pdbx_strand_id
1 'polypeptide(L)'
;NGTNAVSIVAELNDIEEIVINTGAGDDTVLTIGDFSSTGLSVNTITIDGTAGDDTVDISSLQSAHRILFRSNGGNDTIIGTMRPQDVIELVEGANLEDYTATEADGMTTLTNGTHSITFSSGGLPTLQVHGGSDDEDDDDDDTGGPDDDGDDDDDDTVGGGDDDGDDDGDGSGDGDGGETPLPVAARTLIGTSAADVLLGGAVADVLLGGGGGDILSGDAGSDVLRGEDGEDVLSGGDGDDVASGGSGNDEIHGGAGADMLFGNGGEDLIYGDAGNDVIEGGAGSDKAWG
;
A
#
# COMPACT_ATOMS: atom_id res chain seq x y z
N ASN A 1 2.34 -16.41 26.06
CA ASN A 1 3.07 -15.90 27.24
C ASN A 1 4.57 -15.98 27.03
N GLY A 2 5.13 -14.91 26.50
CA GLY A 2 6.53 -14.78 26.09
C GLY A 2 6.58 -13.71 25.01
N THR A 3 6.57 -12.45 25.43
CA THR A 3 6.62 -11.23 24.63
C THR A 3 7.91 -11.17 23.81
N ASN A 4 7.78 -10.74 22.55
CA ASN A 4 8.83 -10.34 21.59
C ASN A 4 9.43 -11.46 20.72
N ALA A 5 8.62 -12.08 19.87
CA ALA A 5 9.11 -12.62 18.61
C ALA A 5 8.73 -11.64 17.49
N VAL A 6 9.73 -10.94 16.92
CA VAL A 6 9.55 -9.98 15.81
C VAL A 6 9.45 -10.70 14.45
N SER A 7 9.68 -12.01 14.40
CA SER A 7 9.37 -12.84 13.23
C SER A 7 9.21 -14.30 13.66
N ILE A 8 8.15 -14.96 13.17
CA ILE A 8 7.98 -16.41 13.31
C ILE A 8 8.35 -17.03 11.96
N VAL A 9 9.53 -17.63 11.87
CA VAL A 9 9.92 -18.43 10.70
C VAL A 9 9.58 -19.89 11.00
N ALA A 10 8.51 -20.41 10.40
CA ALA A 10 8.09 -21.80 10.55
C ALA A 10 8.13 -22.50 9.18
N GLU A 11 8.76 -23.68 9.13
CA GLU A 11 8.68 -24.58 7.98
C GLU A 11 7.36 -25.37 8.09
N LEU A 12 6.39 -24.99 7.28
CA LEU A 12 5.02 -25.51 7.34
C LEU A 12 4.84 -26.64 6.30
N ASN A 13 4.55 -27.85 6.77
CA ASN A 13 4.25 -29.03 5.94
C ASN A 13 2.82 -29.53 6.25
N ASP A 14 2.11 -30.04 5.25
CA ASP A 14 0.75 -30.61 5.38
C ASP A 14 -0.28 -29.68 6.05
N ILE A 15 -0.20 -28.37 5.82
CA ILE A 15 -1.19 -27.42 6.31
C ILE A 15 -2.46 -27.51 5.46
N GLU A 16 -3.64 -27.24 6.05
CA GLU A 16 -4.94 -27.13 5.34
C GLU A 16 -5.43 -25.67 5.21
N GLU A 17 -5.07 -24.79 6.15
CA GLU A 17 -5.38 -23.36 6.14
C GLU A 17 -4.32 -22.57 6.92
N ILE A 18 -4.01 -21.35 6.47
CA ILE A 18 -3.24 -20.36 7.24
C ILE A 18 -4.17 -19.20 7.58
N VAL A 19 -4.37 -18.95 8.88
CA VAL A 19 -5.18 -17.84 9.37
C VAL A 19 -4.28 -16.81 10.05
N ILE A 20 -4.35 -15.56 9.58
CA ILE A 20 -3.67 -14.42 10.17
C ILE A 20 -4.73 -13.50 10.77
N ASN A 21 -4.63 -13.23 12.06
CA ASN A 21 -5.50 -12.29 12.78
C ASN A 21 -4.64 -11.13 13.27
N THR A 22 -4.93 -9.93 12.78
CA THR A 22 -4.09 -8.75 13.00
C THR A 22 -4.30 -8.12 14.37
N GLY A 23 -5.45 -8.34 15.01
CA GLY A 23 -5.80 -7.66 16.25
C GLY A 23 -6.32 -6.25 15.97
N ALA A 24 -6.55 -5.44 17.00
CA ALA A 24 -7.16 -4.12 16.80
C ALA A 24 -6.11 -3.04 16.46
N GLY A 25 -6.34 -2.28 15.39
CA GLY A 25 -5.50 -1.16 14.97
C GLY A 25 -5.28 -1.16 13.46
N ASP A 26 -4.33 -0.33 13.01
CA ASP A 26 -3.80 -0.38 11.65
C ASP A 26 -2.64 -1.38 11.65
N ASP A 27 -2.80 -2.48 10.93
CA ASP A 27 -1.82 -3.56 10.94
C ASP A 27 -1.18 -3.76 9.57
N THR A 28 0.06 -4.25 9.57
CA THR A 28 0.77 -4.64 8.34
C THR A 28 1.08 -6.12 8.36
N VAL A 29 0.55 -6.83 7.37
CA VAL A 29 0.76 -8.27 7.18
C VAL A 29 1.59 -8.49 5.93
N LEU A 30 2.81 -8.97 6.11
CA LEU A 30 3.67 -9.39 5.02
C LEU A 30 3.65 -10.92 4.90
N THR A 31 3.13 -11.43 3.79
CA THR A 31 3.08 -12.88 3.52
C THR A 31 4.13 -13.23 2.47
N ILE A 32 5.15 -13.99 2.89
CA ILE A 32 6.24 -14.47 2.02
C ILE A 32 6.25 -15.99 2.01
N GLY A 33 6.23 -16.59 0.83
CA GLY A 33 6.42 -18.04 0.70
C GLY A 33 6.07 -18.61 -0.68
N ASP A 34 6.75 -19.70 -1.03
CA ASP A 34 6.33 -20.61 -2.09
C ASP A 34 5.63 -21.82 -1.47
N PHE A 35 4.30 -21.79 -1.52
CA PHE A 35 3.45 -22.84 -1.00
C PHE A 35 2.95 -23.80 -2.10
N SER A 36 3.54 -23.76 -3.31
CA SER A 36 3.16 -24.61 -4.45
C SER A 36 3.27 -26.12 -4.18
N SER A 37 4.05 -26.52 -3.19
CA SER A 37 4.29 -27.91 -2.78
C SER A 37 3.46 -28.36 -1.58
N THR A 38 2.68 -27.47 -0.96
CA THR A 38 1.85 -27.81 0.20
C THR A 38 0.57 -28.53 -0.23
N GLY A 39 0.12 -29.48 0.58
CA GLY A 39 -1.04 -30.33 0.28
C GLY A 39 -2.40 -29.70 0.57
N LEU A 40 -2.51 -28.36 0.68
CA LEU A 40 -3.76 -27.75 1.13
C LEU A 40 -4.86 -27.97 0.06
N SER A 41 -5.92 -28.69 0.41
CA SER A 41 -7.10 -28.81 -0.45
C SER A 41 -7.82 -27.47 -0.48
N VAL A 42 -7.74 -26.75 -1.60
CA VAL A 42 -8.15 -25.35 -1.75
C VAL A 42 -7.39 -24.46 -0.76
N ASN A 43 -6.07 -24.44 -0.92
CA ASN A 43 -5.09 -23.58 -0.24
C ASN A 43 -5.60 -22.16 0.02
N THR A 44 -6.29 -21.92 1.14
CA THR A 44 -6.86 -20.61 1.46
C THR A 44 -5.99 -19.93 2.50
N ILE A 45 -5.50 -18.74 2.19
CA ILE A 45 -4.85 -17.85 3.16
C ILE A 45 -5.92 -16.87 3.60
N THR A 46 -6.37 -17.01 4.84
CA THR A 46 -7.38 -16.14 5.42
C THR A 46 -6.70 -15.04 6.22
N ILE A 47 -6.98 -13.79 5.86
CA ILE A 47 -6.45 -12.61 6.56
C ILE A 47 -7.66 -11.85 7.08
N ASP A 48 -7.76 -11.78 8.40
CA ASP A 48 -8.85 -11.13 9.11
C ASP A 48 -8.36 -9.76 9.60
N GLY A 49 -8.64 -8.73 8.79
CA GLY A 49 -8.38 -7.34 9.12
C GLY A 49 -9.40 -6.84 10.15
N THR A 50 -9.04 -5.85 10.97
CA THR A 50 -10.00 -5.24 11.89
C THR A 50 -10.59 -3.96 11.30
N ALA A 51 -10.99 -2.98 12.12
CA ALA A 51 -11.65 -1.77 11.63
C ALA A 51 -10.65 -0.63 11.32
N GLY A 52 -9.34 -0.93 11.33
CA GLY A 52 -8.27 0.00 11.01
C GLY A 52 -7.87 -0.06 9.54
N ASP A 53 -6.94 0.79 9.14
CA ASP A 53 -6.43 0.81 7.77
C ASP A 53 -5.36 -0.29 7.63
N ASP A 54 -5.77 -1.48 7.19
CA ASP A 54 -4.88 -2.64 7.16
C ASP A 54 -4.11 -2.74 5.83
N THR A 55 -2.81 -3.06 5.91
CA THR A 55 -1.97 -3.30 4.73
C THR A 55 -1.55 -4.75 4.66
N VAL A 56 -1.85 -5.41 3.54
CA VAL A 56 -1.58 -6.82 3.31
C VAL A 56 -0.72 -6.99 2.07
N ASP A 57 0.51 -7.45 2.23
CA ASP A 57 1.43 -7.72 1.12
C ASP A 57 1.47 -9.22 0.79
N ILE A 58 1.04 -9.51 -0.43
CA ILE A 58 0.99 -10.82 -1.08
C ILE A 58 1.84 -10.86 -2.36
N SER A 59 2.57 -9.79 -2.67
CA SER A 59 3.35 -9.63 -3.92
C SER A 59 4.40 -10.73 -4.12
N SER A 60 4.95 -11.25 -3.02
CA SER A 60 5.95 -12.31 -3.03
C SER A 60 5.37 -13.73 -3.06
N LEU A 61 4.03 -13.89 -3.09
CA LEU A 61 3.39 -15.21 -3.15
C LEU A 61 3.46 -15.79 -4.57
N GLN A 62 4.33 -16.78 -4.73
CA GLN A 62 4.47 -17.50 -6.01
C GLN A 62 3.48 -18.66 -6.17
N SER A 63 2.71 -18.99 -5.12
CA SER A 63 1.78 -20.12 -5.09
C SER A 63 0.38 -19.81 -5.62
N ALA A 64 -0.26 -20.75 -6.32
CA ALA A 64 -1.62 -20.69 -6.88
C ALA A 64 -2.76 -20.82 -5.84
N HIS A 65 -2.60 -20.15 -4.70
CA HIS A 65 -3.53 -20.23 -3.58
C HIS A 65 -4.76 -19.35 -3.77
N ARG A 66 -5.79 -19.56 -2.95
CA ARG A 66 -6.92 -18.64 -2.82
C ARG A 66 -6.60 -17.71 -1.65
N ILE A 67 -6.68 -16.43 -1.86
CA ILE A 67 -6.54 -15.44 -0.80
C ILE A 67 -7.95 -15.06 -0.39
N LEU A 68 -8.25 -15.19 0.89
CA LEU A 68 -9.49 -14.73 1.50
C LEU A 68 -9.16 -13.55 2.41
N PHE A 69 -9.49 -12.34 1.97
CA PHE A 69 -9.34 -11.14 2.81
C PHE A 69 -10.69 -10.78 3.42
N ARG A 70 -10.77 -10.78 4.75
CA ARG A 70 -11.93 -10.25 5.48
C ARG A 70 -11.62 -8.83 5.87
N SER A 71 -12.31 -7.90 5.22
CA SER A 71 -12.27 -6.51 5.65
C SER A 71 -13.41 -6.22 6.61
N ASN A 72 -13.06 -5.77 7.81
CA ASN A 72 -14.01 -5.33 8.83
C ASN A 72 -14.13 -3.79 8.92
N GLY A 73 -13.76 -3.07 7.86
CA GLY A 73 -13.82 -1.61 7.71
C GLY A 73 -12.45 -0.94 7.74
N GLY A 74 -12.38 0.35 7.40
CA GLY A 74 -11.10 1.08 7.23
C GLY A 74 -10.79 1.36 5.76
N ASN A 75 -9.54 1.73 5.45
CA ASN A 75 -9.00 1.81 4.10
C ASN A 75 -7.92 0.75 3.93
N ASP A 76 -8.33 -0.42 3.48
CA ASP A 76 -7.44 -1.57 3.37
C ASP A 76 -6.67 -1.54 2.06
N THR A 77 -5.42 -1.96 2.12
CA THR A 77 -4.52 -2.01 0.96
C THR A 77 -3.95 -3.41 0.83
N ILE A 78 -4.21 -4.06 -0.30
CA ILE A 78 -3.61 -5.34 -0.66
C ILE A 78 -2.53 -5.09 -1.72
N ILE A 79 -1.28 -5.25 -1.32
CA ILE A 79 -0.10 -5.11 -2.18
C ILE A 79 0.14 -6.46 -2.86
N GLY A 80 0.11 -6.48 -4.19
CA GLY A 80 0.25 -7.69 -5.01
C GLY A 80 -1.01 -8.06 -5.79
N THR A 81 -0.87 -9.03 -6.68
CA THR A 81 -1.88 -9.27 -7.72
C THR A 81 -2.97 -10.23 -7.26
N MET A 82 -4.18 -9.69 -7.09
CA MET A 82 -5.38 -10.50 -6.85
C MET A 82 -5.79 -11.20 -8.15
N ARG A 83 -6.16 -12.48 -8.02
CA ARG A 83 -6.55 -13.37 -9.11
C ARG A 83 -8.05 -13.64 -9.06
N PRO A 84 -8.66 -14.12 -10.15
CA PRO A 84 -10.09 -14.43 -10.18
C PRO A 84 -10.56 -15.47 -9.15
N GLN A 85 -9.66 -16.34 -8.66
CA GLN A 85 -9.97 -17.30 -7.60
C GLN A 85 -9.91 -16.71 -6.18
N ASP A 86 -9.37 -15.50 -6.03
CA ASP A 86 -9.25 -14.83 -4.73
C ASP A 86 -10.61 -14.21 -4.35
N VAL A 87 -10.87 -14.14 -3.05
CA VAL A 87 -12.14 -13.70 -2.47
C VAL A 87 -11.86 -12.54 -1.52
N ILE A 88 -12.64 -11.48 -1.66
CA ILE A 88 -12.71 -10.41 -0.68
C ILE A 88 -14.07 -10.56 0.03
N GLU A 89 -14.00 -10.90 1.30
CA GLU A 89 -15.15 -10.93 2.22
C GLU A 89 -15.27 -9.55 2.88
N LEU A 90 -16.39 -8.89 2.65
CA LEU A 90 -16.73 -7.63 3.31
C LEU A 90 -17.45 -7.90 4.64
N VAL A 91 -17.43 -6.93 5.55
CA VAL A 91 -18.13 -7.00 6.84
C VAL A 91 -19.60 -7.45 6.71
N GLU A 92 -20.08 -8.20 7.70
CA GLU A 92 -21.47 -8.67 7.79
C GLU A 92 -22.45 -7.48 7.67
N GLY A 93 -23.39 -7.56 6.71
CA GLY A 93 -24.35 -6.48 6.41
C GLY A 93 -23.87 -5.42 5.41
N ALA A 94 -22.67 -5.56 4.83
CA ALA A 94 -22.25 -4.74 3.71
C ALA A 94 -23.13 -4.99 2.48
N ASN A 95 -23.65 -3.93 1.86
CA ASN A 95 -24.34 -4.03 0.58
C ASN A 95 -23.32 -3.96 -0.56
N LEU A 96 -23.21 -5.04 -1.35
CA LEU A 96 -22.28 -5.14 -2.49
C LEU A 96 -22.55 -4.08 -3.56
N GLU A 97 -23.81 -3.64 -3.72
CA GLU A 97 -24.19 -2.65 -4.73
C GLU A 97 -23.65 -1.23 -4.44
N ASP A 98 -23.31 -0.96 -3.17
CA ASP A 98 -22.76 0.34 -2.75
C ASP A 98 -21.26 0.47 -3.04
N TYR A 99 -20.58 -0.65 -3.34
CA TYR A 99 -19.15 -0.63 -3.67
C TYR A 99 -18.94 -0.37 -5.15
N THR A 100 -18.27 0.75 -5.42
CA THR A 100 -17.84 1.13 -6.76
C THR A 100 -16.39 0.70 -6.98
N ALA A 101 -16.14 0.01 -8.10
CA ALA A 101 -14.80 -0.34 -8.53
C ALA A 101 -14.25 0.78 -9.43
N THR A 102 -13.14 1.38 -9.02
CA THR A 102 -12.38 2.34 -9.85
C THR A 102 -11.03 1.74 -10.18
N GLU A 103 -10.66 1.77 -11.46
CA GLU A 103 -9.34 1.34 -11.92
C GLU A 103 -8.48 2.58 -12.20
N ALA A 104 -7.34 2.69 -11.53
CA ALA A 104 -6.35 3.72 -11.74
C ALA A 104 -4.95 3.12 -11.57
N ASP A 105 -4.04 3.44 -12.48
CA ASP A 105 -2.61 3.06 -12.42
C ASP A 105 -2.34 1.55 -12.19
N GLY A 106 -3.21 0.68 -12.74
CA GLY A 106 -3.08 -0.78 -12.60
C GLY A 106 -3.56 -1.33 -11.25
N MET A 107 -4.09 -0.45 -10.39
CA MET A 107 -4.81 -0.82 -9.17
C MET A 107 -6.32 -0.68 -9.35
N THR A 108 -7.04 -1.57 -8.69
CA THR A 108 -8.49 -1.55 -8.55
C THR A 108 -8.81 -1.17 -7.11
N THR A 109 -9.51 -0.06 -6.93
CA THR A 109 -10.03 0.36 -5.63
C THR A 109 -11.53 0.09 -5.61
N LEU A 110 -11.97 -0.73 -4.67
CA LEU A 110 -13.37 -0.93 -4.33
C LEU A 110 -13.71 0.00 -3.18
N THR A 111 -14.67 0.91 -3.35
CA THR A 111 -15.07 1.81 -2.27
C THR A 111 -16.57 2.11 -2.26
N ASN A 112 -17.12 2.21 -1.05
CA ASN A 112 -18.47 2.72 -0.79
C ASN A 112 -18.45 4.13 -0.16
N GLY A 113 -17.29 4.79 -0.13
CA GLY A 113 -17.08 6.13 0.44
C GLY A 113 -16.71 6.17 1.93
N THR A 114 -17.06 5.14 2.72
CA THR A 114 -16.64 5.01 4.13
C THR A 114 -15.57 3.93 4.34
N HIS A 115 -15.47 3.01 3.39
CA HIS A 115 -14.54 1.91 3.36
C HIS A 115 -13.98 1.80 1.95
N SER A 116 -12.67 1.61 1.84
CA SER A 116 -12.01 1.34 0.56
C SER A 116 -11.06 0.15 0.67
N ILE A 117 -10.98 -0.65 -0.40
CA ILE A 117 -10.04 -1.75 -0.55
C ILE A 117 -9.32 -1.57 -1.87
N THR A 118 -8.01 -1.39 -1.82
CA THR A 118 -7.18 -1.18 -3.01
C THR A 118 -6.30 -2.40 -3.26
N PHE A 119 -6.30 -2.93 -4.48
CA PHE A 119 -5.47 -4.07 -4.87
C PHE A 119 -5.00 -3.98 -6.31
N SER A 120 -3.86 -4.56 -6.65
CA SER A 120 -3.46 -4.70 -8.07
C SER A 120 -4.22 -5.88 -8.70
N SER A 121 -4.80 -5.70 -9.87
CA SER A 121 -5.67 -6.73 -10.47
C SER A 121 -4.97 -7.51 -11.59
N GLY A 122 -4.95 -8.84 -11.45
CA GLY A 122 -4.70 -9.80 -12.55
C GLY A 122 -6.01 -10.32 -13.16
N GLY A 123 -7.13 -9.75 -12.69
CA GLY A 123 -8.52 -10.13 -12.91
C GLY A 123 -9.34 -9.66 -11.70
N LEU A 124 -10.65 -9.43 -11.86
CA LEU A 124 -11.51 -9.04 -10.74
C LEU A 124 -11.67 -10.25 -9.79
N PRO A 125 -11.30 -10.14 -8.50
CA PRO A 125 -11.58 -11.16 -7.52
C PRO A 125 -13.09 -11.26 -7.27
N THR A 126 -13.51 -12.37 -6.69
CA THR A 126 -14.90 -12.51 -6.26
C THR A 126 -15.15 -11.70 -4.99
N LEU A 127 -16.27 -10.99 -4.95
CA LEU A 127 -16.71 -10.22 -3.79
C LEU A 127 -17.83 -10.98 -3.08
N GLN A 128 -17.71 -11.15 -1.77
CA GLN A 128 -18.69 -11.83 -0.93
C GLN A 128 -18.90 -11.05 0.36
N VAL A 129 -20.03 -11.27 1.04
CA VAL A 129 -20.28 -10.70 2.37
C VAL A 129 -19.98 -11.79 3.40
N HIS A 130 -19.19 -11.46 4.42
CA HIS A 130 -18.87 -12.37 5.50
C HIS A 130 -20.15 -12.78 6.23
N GLY A 131 -20.43 -14.08 6.27
CA GLY A 131 -21.67 -14.60 6.85
C GLY A 131 -22.90 -14.52 5.93
N GLY A 132 -22.73 -14.23 4.65
CA GLY A 132 -23.78 -14.44 3.65
C GLY A 132 -24.13 -15.92 3.59
N SER A 133 -25.14 -16.32 4.36
CA SER A 133 -25.92 -17.50 4.08
C SER A 133 -26.27 -17.50 2.61
N ASP A 134 -26.14 -18.67 2.00
CA ASP A 134 -26.95 -19.07 0.87
C ASP A 134 -28.43 -18.97 1.28
N ASP A 135 -28.99 -17.76 1.39
CA ASP A 135 -30.43 -17.55 1.40
C ASP A 135 -30.87 -17.40 -0.06
N GLU A 136 -30.59 -18.47 -0.83
CA GLU A 136 -31.51 -18.85 -1.89
C GLU A 136 -32.86 -19.17 -1.23
N ASP A 137 -33.91 -18.57 -1.78
CA ASP A 137 -35.30 -18.96 -1.64
C ASP A 137 -35.98 -18.68 -0.29
N ASP A 138 -36.64 -17.52 -0.20
CA ASP A 138 -38.04 -17.51 0.23
C ASP A 138 -38.81 -16.49 -0.63
N ASP A 139 -39.20 -16.97 -1.81
CA ASP A 139 -40.46 -16.59 -2.44
C ASP A 139 -41.57 -16.80 -1.39
N ASP A 140 -42.10 -15.72 -0.83
CA ASP A 140 -43.48 -15.72 -0.37
C ASP A 140 -44.13 -14.39 -0.77
N ASP A 141 -44.77 -14.46 -1.93
CA ASP A 141 -46.00 -13.75 -2.23
C ASP A 141 -46.93 -13.76 -0.99
N ASP A 142 -47.24 -12.60 -0.42
CA ASP A 142 -48.64 -12.35 -0.06
C ASP A 142 -49.03 -10.87 -0.10
N THR A 143 -49.60 -10.52 -1.25
CA THR A 143 -50.81 -9.73 -1.46
C THR A 143 -51.28 -8.75 -0.37
N GLY A 144 -51.56 -7.50 -0.81
CA GLY A 144 -52.55 -6.66 -0.14
C GLY A 144 -52.34 -5.17 -0.35
N GLY A 145 -53.09 -4.60 -1.29
CA GLY A 145 -53.11 -3.17 -1.59
C GLY A 145 -53.79 -2.29 -0.52
N PRO A 146 -54.12 -1.04 -0.90
CA PRO A 146 -53.91 0.18 -0.12
C PRO A 146 -55.15 0.62 0.64
N ASP A 147 -54.98 1.50 1.63
CA ASP A 147 -55.95 2.51 2.13
C ASP A 147 -55.14 3.46 3.05
N ASP A 148 -55.07 4.77 2.72
CA ASP A 148 -55.88 5.86 3.32
C ASP A 148 -55.16 6.34 4.63
N ASP A 149 -55.07 7.59 5.09
CA ASP A 149 -55.74 8.86 4.84
C ASP A 149 -55.03 9.93 5.70
N GLY A 150 -54.84 11.14 5.12
CA GLY A 150 -54.84 12.46 5.79
C GLY A 150 -53.71 12.79 6.80
N ASP A 151 -53.42 14.04 7.12
CA ASP A 151 -53.85 15.36 6.65
C ASP A 151 -53.03 16.36 7.52
N ASP A 152 -52.95 17.60 7.06
CA ASP A 152 -52.66 18.83 7.83
C ASP A 152 -51.21 19.07 8.31
N ASP A 153 -50.63 20.27 8.30
CA ASP A 153 -50.98 21.59 7.75
C ASP A 153 -49.74 22.48 7.97
N ASP A 154 -49.53 23.43 7.06
CA ASP A 154 -49.08 24.82 7.23
C ASP A 154 -48.07 25.20 8.34
N ASP A 155 -46.93 25.75 7.92
CA ASP A 155 -46.43 27.02 8.49
C ASP A 155 -45.68 27.84 7.42
N ASP A 156 -46.43 28.74 6.78
CA ASP A 156 -45.93 29.93 6.09
C ASP A 156 -45.49 30.99 7.11
N THR A 157 -44.20 31.34 7.14
CA THR A 157 -43.77 32.68 7.59
C THR A 157 -42.79 33.36 6.63
N VAL A 158 -43.45 34.10 5.74
CA VAL A 158 -43.11 35.29 4.95
C VAL A 158 -41.98 36.21 5.45
N GLY A 159 -41.20 36.72 4.48
CA GLY A 159 -40.59 38.06 4.49
C GLY A 159 -39.09 38.02 4.18
N GLY A 160 -38.56 38.58 3.09
CA GLY A 160 -38.99 39.63 2.19
C GLY A 160 -37.84 40.63 2.04
N GLY A 161 -37.53 41.05 0.80
CA GLY A 161 -36.76 42.26 0.52
C GLY A 161 -35.32 42.05 0.05
N ASP A 162 -35.15 42.03 -1.26
CA ASP A 162 -34.29 42.92 -2.07
C ASP A 162 -33.01 43.48 -1.43
N ASP A 163 -31.85 43.23 -2.06
CA ASP A 163 -30.83 44.25 -2.30
C ASP A 163 -29.94 43.83 -3.49
N ASP A 164 -30.03 44.62 -4.56
CA ASP A 164 -29.11 44.64 -5.70
C ASP A 164 -27.77 45.23 -5.24
N GLY A 165 -26.64 44.66 -5.68
CA GLY A 165 -25.35 45.29 -5.43
C GLY A 165 -24.16 44.50 -5.97
N ASP A 166 -23.70 44.91 -7.15
CA ASP A 166 -22.43 44.59 -7.77
C ASP A 166 -21.24 44.55 -6.78
N ASP A 167 -20.40 43.51 -6.87
CA ASP A 167 -18.96 43.67 -6.63
C ASP A 167 -18.18 42.67 -7.50
N ASP A 168 -17.73 43.17 -8.65
CA ASP A 168 -16.62 42.58 -9.40
C ASP A 168 -15.33 42.80 -8.58
N GLY A 169 -14.82 41.75 -7.96
CA GLY A 169 -13.57 41.76 -7.20
C GLY A 169 -12.69 40.56 -7.53
N ASP A 170 -11.76 40.77 -8.46
CA ASP A 170 -10.64 39.88 -8.77
C ASP A 170 -9.60 39.86 -7.64
N GLY A 171 -9.91 39.15 -6.56
CA GLY A 171 -8.98 38.91 -5.46
C GLY A 171 -8.00 37.77 -5.74
N SER A 172 -7.00 38.01 -6.58
CA SER A 172 -5.79 37.19 -6.61
C SER A 172 -5.05 37.31 -5.28
N GLY A 173 -4.88 36.20 -4.60
CA GLY A 173 -3.98 36.04 -3.46
C GLY A 173 -4.74 35.88 -2.16
N ASP A 174 -4.64 34.69 -1.57
CA ASP A 174 -4.33 34.57 -0.14
C ASP A 174 -3.86 33.14 0.17
N GLY A 175 -2.61 33.07 0.63
CA GLY A 175 -2.14 31.97 1.45
C GLY A 175 -1.71 30.73 0.68
N ASP A 176 -0.54 30.80 0.05
CA ASP A 176 0.48 29.75 0.21
C ASP A 176 0.76 29.63 1.71
N GLY A 177 -0.20 29.04 2.43
CA GLY A 177 -0.03 28.50 3.75
C GLY A 177 0.87 27.32 3.51
N GLY A 178 2.17 27.57 3.66
CA GLY A 178 3.16 26.55 3.85
C GLY A 178 2.63 25.64 4.96
N GLU A 179 1.95 24.59 4.54
CA GLU A 179 1.94 23.33 5.23
C GLU A 179 3.41 22.96 5.25
N THR A 180 4.14 23.45 6.26
CA THR A 180 5.34 22.78 6.73
C THR A 180 4.85 21.35 6.92
N PRO A 181 5.25 20.39 6.07
CA PRO A 181 4.70 19.06 6.14
C PRO A 181 4.90 18.61 7.59
N LEU A 182 3.81 18.19 8.22
CA LEU A 182 3.88 17.51 9.52
C LEU A 182 5.05 16.54 9.44
N PRO A 183 5.93 16.44 10.46
CA PRO A 183 7.12 15.59 10.38
C PRO A 183 6.64 14.21 9.96
N VAL A 184 6.90 13.88 8.70
CA VAL A 184 6.35 12.67 8.11
C VAL A 184 7.13 11.58 8.81
N ALA A 185 6.45 10.68 9.51
CA ALA A 185 7.09 9.44 9.91
C ALA A 185 7.65 8.78 8.64
N ALA A 186 8.80 8.12 8.76
CA ALA A 186 9.58 7.52 7.67
C ALA A 186 8.78 7.24 6.37
N ARG A 187 9.16 7.89 5.27
CA ARG A 187 8.44 7.77 3.99
C ARG A 187 9.02 6.60 3.22
N THR A 188 8.17 5.69 2.76
CA THR A 188 8.56 4.68 1.78
C THR A 188 8.15 5.16 0.39
N LEU A 189 9.11 5.29 -0.52
CA LEU A 189 8.91 5.70 -1.90
C LEU A 189 9.36 4.56 -2.82
N ILE A 190 8.50 4.17 -3.74
CA ILE A 190 8.70 3.00 -4.61
C ILE A 190 8.52 3.44 -6.05
N GLY A 191 9.52 3.17 -6.88
CA GLY A 191 9.51 3.38 -8.31
C GLY A 191 8.84 2.22 -9.06
N THR A 192 8.95 2.28 -10.37
CA THR A 192 8.27 1.41 -11.32
C THR A 192 9.30 0.56 -12.06
N SER A 193 8.92 -0.08 -13.17
CA SER A 193 9.88 -0.76 -14.05
C SER A 193 10.49 0.18 -15.11
N ALA A 194 10.30 1.48 -14.97
CA ALA A 194 10.82 2.52 -15.85
C ALA A 194 11.70 3.47 -15.03
N ALA A 195 12.52 4.27 -15.73
CA ALA A 195 13.38 5.25 -15.07
C ALA A 195 12.59 6.28 -14.26
N ASP A 196 12.84 6.33 -12.96
CA ASP A 196 12.15 7.15 -11.97
C ASP A 196 13.10 8.10 -11.24
N VAL A 197 12.52 9.09 -10.56
CA VAL A 197 13.23 10.02 -9.66
C VAL A 197 12.56 10.00 -8.30
N LEU A 198 13.26 9.44 -7.33
CA LEU A 198 12.80 9.25 -5.95
C LEU A 198 13.57 10.20 -5.03
N LEU A 199 12.83 11.03 -4.31
CA LEU A 199 13.39 12.04 -3.41
C LEU A 199 12.82 11.83 -2.01
N GLY A 200 13.72 11.54 -1.07
CA GLY A 200 13.50 11.55 0.37
C GLY A 200 13.36 12.97 0.92
N GLY A 201 13.44 13.08 2.24
CA GLY A 201 13.30 14.31 2.99
C GLY A 201 14.27 14.38 4.16
N ALA A 202 13.85 15.08 5.22
CA ALA A 202 14.73 15.37 6.36
C ALA A 202 14.66 14.32 7.49
N VAL A 203 14.10 13.15 7.21
CA VAL A 203 13.94 12.04 8.15
C VAL A 203 14.35 10.75 7.47
N ALA A 204 14.56 9.68 8.25
CA ALA A 204 14.84 8.35 7.72
C ALA A 204 13.76 7.88 6.74
N ASP A 205 14.14 7.63 5.50
CA ASP A 205 13.27 7.22 4.40
C ASP A 205 13.71 5.88 3.79
N VAL A 206 12.81 5.23 3.05
CA VAL A 206 13.09 4.02 2.29
C VAL A 206 12.74 4.27 0.83
N LEU A 207 13.74 4.26 -0.05
CA LEU A 207 13.60 4.51 -1.49
C LEU A 207 13.94 3.23 -2.25
N LEU A 208 13.00 2.76 -3.07
CA LEU A 208 13.15 1.55 -3.90
C LEU A 208 12.95 1.95 -5.37
N GLY A 209 13.98 1.85 -6.21
CA GLY A 209 13.95 2.24 -7.63
C GLY A 209 13.08 1.32 -8.46
N GLY A 210 13.25 0.02 -8.31
CA GLY A 210 12.46 -0.99 -9.02
C GLY A 210 13.21 -1.49 -10.24
N GLY A 211 12.80 -1.07 -11.43
CA GLY A 211 13.51 -1.42 -12.65
C GLY A 211 13.68 -0.21 -13.55
N GLY A 212 14.70 -0.22 -14.41
CA GLY A 212 15.06 0.97 -15.19
C GLY A 212 16.22 1.70 -14.52
N GLY A 213 16.73 2.74 -15.16
CA GLY A 213 17.83 3.52 -14.58
C GLY A 213 17.28 4.68 -13.78
N ASP A 214 17.37 4.57 -12.45
CA ASP A 214 16.67 5.43 -11.50
C ASP A 214 17.62 6.45 -10.84
N ILE A 215 17.02 7.51 -10.28
CA ILE A 215 17.73 8.49 -9.44
C ILE A 215 17.10 8.50 -8.06
N LEU A 216 17.84 8.06 -7.04
CA LEU A 216 17.39 8.01 -5.65
C LEU A 216 18.22 8.99 -4.80
N SER A 217 17.55 9.81 -4.00
CA SER A 217 18.20 10.76 -3.08
C SER A 217 17.54 10.69 -1.70
N GLY A 218 18.28 10.32 -0.66
CA GLY A 218 17.80 10.28 0.74
C GLY A 218 17.62 11.68 1.36
N ASP A 219 18.51 12.61 1.01
CA ASP A 219 18.61 13.97 1.57
C ASP A 219 19.16 13.97 3.00
N ALA A 220 18.37 14.05 4.05
CA ALA A 220 18.90 14.02 5.42
C ALA A 220 18.13 12.99 6.24
N GLY A 221 18.83 12.10 6.95
CA GLY A 221 18.13 10.98 7.57
C GLY A 221 19.07 9.85 7.90
N SER A 222 18.51 8.68 8.11
CA SER A 222 19.27 7.44 8.03
C SER A 222 18.49 6.58 7.08
N ASP A 223 18.85 6.68 5.81
CA ASP A 223 18.00 6.30 4.71
C ASP A 223 18.38 4.92 4.18
N VAL A 224 17.41 4.25 3.55
CA VAL A 224 17.62 2.99 2.85
C VAL A 224 17.31 3.19 1.37
N LEU A 225 18.34 3.20 0.53
CA LEU A 225 18.22 3.36 -0.92
C LEU A 225 18.52 2.03 -1.62
N ARG A 226 17.63 1.62 -2.53
CA ARG A 226 17.83 0.43 -3.37
C ARG A 226 17.51 0.77 -4.82
N GLY A 227 18.50 0.71 -5.71
CA GLY A 227 18.28 0.89 -7.15
C GLY A 227 17.48 -0.27 -7.75
N GLU A 228 17.83 -1.49 -7.35
CA GLU A 228 17.27 -2.75 -7.84
C GLU A 228 17.74 -3.11 -9.25
N ASP A 229 16.91 -3.09 -10.30
CA ASP A 229 17.33 -3.53 -11.64
C ASP A 229 17.57 -2.35 -12.59
N GLY A 230 18.81 -1.99 -12.89
CA GLY A 230 19.11 -1.00 -13.92
C GLY A 230 20.47 -0.33 -13.79
N GLU A 231 20.62 0.82 -14.43
CA GLU A 231 21.82 1.66 -14.24
C GLU A 231 21.40 2.86 -13.40
N ASP A 232 21.61 2.75 -12.09
CA ASP A 232 21.01 3.64 -11.12
C ASP A 232 22.00 4.68 -10.56
N VAL A 233 21.46 5.80 -10.08
CA VAL A 233 22.21 6.85 -9.37
C VAL A 233 21.62 7.03 -7.97
N LEU A 234 22.38 6.63 -6.95
CA LEU A 234 21.97 6.67 -5.55
C LEU A 234 22.79 7.72 -4.79
N SER A 235 22.14 8.53 -3.97
CA SER A 235 22.76 9.49 -3.05
C SER A 235 22.12 9.38 -1.66
N GLY A 236 22.87 8.90 -0.67
CA GLY A 236 22.43 8.83 0.73
C GLY A 236 22.12 10.22 1.27
N GLY A 237 23.14 11.05 1.40
CA GLY A 237 23.00 12.45 1.81
C GLY A 237 23.62 12.67 3.19
N ASP A 238 22.92 13.38 4.09
CA ASP A 238 23.36 13.59 5.46
C ASP A 238 22.81 12.48 6.37
N GLY A 239 23.69 11.80 7.11
CA GLY A 239 23.38 10.83 8.15
C GLY A 239 23.87 9.42 7.80
N ASP A 240 23.55 8.44 8.65
CA ASP A 240 24.11 7.08 8.48
C ASP A 240 23.19 6.27 7.54
N ASP A 241 23.60 6.10 6.29
CA ASP A 241 22.75 5.57 5.22
C ASP A 241 23.11 4.14 4.79
N VAL A 242 22.15 3.45 4.17
CA VAL A 242 22.34 2.16 3.51
C VAL A 242 21.93 2.27 2.05
N ALA A 243 22.88 2.22 1.13
CA ALA A 243 22.63 2.30 -0.30
C ALA A 243 23.06 1.01 -1.02
N SER A 244 22.19 0.50 -1.89
CA SER A 244 22.39 -0.73 -2.66
C SER A 244 22.03 -0.48 -4.11
N GLY A 245 23.01 -0.55 -5.02
CA GLY A 245 22.81 -0.40 -6.47
C GLY A 245 21.88 -1.48 -7.00
N GLY A 246 22.37 -2.72 -7.07
CA GLY A 246 21.54 -3.87 -7.42
C GLY A 246 22.10 -4.59 -8.62
N SER A 247 21.31 -4.75 -9.69
CA SER A 247 21.78 -5.33 -10.93
C SER A 247 21.94 -4.26 -12.00
N GLY A 248 23.10 -4.21 -12.65
CA GLY A 248 23.47 -3.20 -13.64
C GLY A 248 24.58 -2.28 -13.13
N ASN A 249 24.93 -1.25 -13.89
CA ASN A 249 26.12 -0.45 -13.60
C ASN A 249 25.70 0.81 -12.84
N ASP A 250 25.98 0.83 -11.53
CA ASP A 250 25.41 1.84 -10.65
C ASP A 250 26.42 2.90 -10.22
N GLU A 251 25.93 4.10 -9.94
CA GLU A 251 26.67 5.19 -9.31
C GLU A 251 26.10 5.48 -7.92
N ILE A 252 26.90 5.23 -6.87
CA ILE A 252 26.46 5.32 -5.47
C ILE A 252 27.31 6.35 -4.73
N HIS A 253 26.67 7.32 -4.09
CA HIS A 253 27.28 8.31 -3.21
C HIS A 253 26.71 8.16 -1.79
N GLY A 254 27.57 7.95 -0.80
CA GLY A 254 27.18 7.85 0.61
C GLY A 254 26.79 9.21 1.18
N GLY A 255 27.63 10.21 0.95
CA GLY A 255 27.42 11.56 1.48
C GLY A 255 28.17 11.76 2.79
N ALA A 256 27.50 12.28 3.81
CA ALA A 256 28.09 12.60 5.10
C ALA A 256 27.52 11.69 6.19
N GLY A 257 28.31 10.79 6.76
CA GLY A 257 27.76 9.81 7.69
C GLY A 257 28.71 8.68 8.02
N ALA A 258 28.19 7.59 8.55
CA ALA A 258 28.86 6.31 8.50
C ALA A 258 28.00 5.36 7.67
N ASP A 259 28.34 5.25 6.38
CA ASP A 259 27.45 4.67 5.39
C ASP A 259 27.77 3.20 5.09
N MET A 260 26.78 2.46 4.62
CA MET A 260 26.93 1.11 4.10
C MET A 260 26.52 1.08 2.62
N LEU A 261 27.51 0.97 1.74
CA LEU A 261 27.33 1.09 0.30
C LEU A 261 27.63 -0.24 -0.40
N PHE A 262 26.67 -0.72 -1.19
CA PHE A 262 26.75 -2.00 -1.90
C PHE A 262 26.50 -1.81 -3.39
N GLY A 263 27.47 -2.10 -4.24
CA GLY A 263 27.27 -2.13 -5.70
C GLY A 263 26.41 -3.31 -6.15
N ASN A 264 26.68 -4.47 -5.53
CA ASN A 264 26.08 -5.77 -5.83
C ASN A 264 26.51 -6.36 -7.18
N GLY A 265 25.92 -5.99 -8.31
CA GLY A 265 26.14 -6.72 -9.55
C GLY A 265 26.22 -5.83 -10.77
N GLY A 266 27.43 -5.58 -11.28
CA GLY A 266 27.68 -4.77 -12.45
C GLY A 266 29.05 -4.12 -12.37
N GLU A 267 29.31 -3.11 -13.19
CA GLU A 267 30.53 -2.30 -13.07
C GLU A 267 30.21 -0.99 -12.33
N ASP A 268 30.39 -1.00 -11.01
CA ASP A 268 29.87 0.08 -10.16
C ASP A 268 30.90 1.20 -9.87
N LEU A 269 30.39 2.41 -9.66
CA LEU A 269 31.10 3.58 -9.18
C LEU A 269 30.59 3.95 -7.78
N ILE A 270 31.41 3.73 -6.76
CA ILE A 270 30.99 3.94 -5.36
C ILE A 270 31.88 4.98 -4.68
N TYR A 271 31.26 6.01 -4.12
CA TYR A 271 31.88 7.08 -3.36
C TYR A 271 31.31 7.08 -1.94
N GLY A 272 32.11 6.72 -0.94
CA GLY A 272 31.77 6.85 0.48
C GLY A 272 31.75 8.29 0.97
N ASP A 273 32.43 9.19 0.25
CA ASP A 273 32.52 10.61 0.58
C ASP A 273 33.03 10.87 2.01
N ALA A 274 32.22 11.50 2.87
CA ALA A 274 32.66 12.02 4.16
C ALA A 274 32.16 11.12 5.28
N GLY A 275 32.97 10.16 5.71
CA GLY A 275 32.47 9.25 6.73
C GLY A 275 33.45 8.20 7.20
N ASN A 276 32.93 7.26 7.98
CA ASN A 276 33.59 5.98 8.21
C ASN A 276 32.76 4.90 7.53
N ASP A 277 33.00 4.72 6.25
CA ASP A 277 32.06 3.99 5.39
C ASP A 277 32.49 2.54 5.19
N VAL A 278 31.49 1.71 4.93
CA VAL A 278 31.66 0.31 4.55
C VAL A 278 31.22 0.20 3.10
N ILE A 279 32.17 -0.11 2.21
CA ILE A 279 31.92 -0.23 0.78
C ILE A 279 32.17 -1.66 0.31
N GLU A 280 31.20 -2.24 -0.37
CA GLU A 280 31.29 -3.54 -1.04
C GLU A 280 30.83 -3.41 -2.50
N GLY A 281 31.76 -3.48 -3.45
CA GLY A 281 31.44 -3.41 -4.88
C GLY A 281 30.62 -4.61 -5.38
N GLY A 282 30.85 -5.79 -4.82
CA GLY A 282 30.15 -7.00 -5.24
C GLY A 282 30.76 -7.65 -6.49
N ALA A 283 29.92 -8.03 -7.43
CA ALA A 283 30.26 -8.80 -8.61
C ALA A 283 30.43 -7.87 -9.83
N GLY A 284 31.67 -7.74 -10.29
CA GLY A 284 31.99 -7.06 -11.54
C GLY A 284 33.31 -6.31 -11.41
N SER A 285 33.48 -5.23 -12.16
CA SER A 285 34.72 -4.45 -12.18
C SER A 285 34.51 -3.07 -11.58
N ASP A 286 34.49 -3.02 -10.26
CA ASP A 286 34.02 -1.86 -9.51
C ASP A 286 35.16 -0.86 -9.22
N LYS A 287 34.78 0.39 -9.03
CA LYS A 287 35.66 1.44 -8.49
C LYS A 287 35.02 2.03 -7.25
N ALA A 288 35.69 1.84 -6.13
CA ALA A 288 35.28 2.37 -4.84
C ALA A 288 36.31 3.38 -4.31
N TRP A 289 35.81 4.50 -3.80
CA TRP A 289 36.53 5.48 -2.99
C TRP A 289 35.79 5.64 -1.68
N GLY A 290 36.49 5.71 -0.57
CA GLY A 290 35.94 6.02 0.75
C GLY A 290 36.96 6.74 1.60
#